data_AF-A0A3N5F6F5-F1
#
_entry.id   AF-A0A3N5F6F5-F1
#
_cell.length_a   1.000
_cell.length_b   1.000
_cell.length_c   1.000
_cell.angle_alpha   90.00
_cell.angle_beta   90.00
_cell.angle_gamma   90.00
#
_symmetry.space_group_name_H-M   'P 1'
#
loop_
_entity.id
_entity.type
_entity.pdbx_description
1 polymer ?
#
loop_
_entity_poly.entity_id
_entity_poly.type
_entity_poly.pdbx_seq_one_letter_code
_entity_poly.pdbx_strand_id
1 'polypeptide(L)'
;ASIAFTDGKKIGAVLDRNGLRPSRYYVTKDGLVVMASEAGVLDIAPENVLTKGRLQPGRMFLVDTELGRIVDDEEIKRSIASERPYRQWLNEHQVHLNDLPAAPEVPAPDHETLLQRQIAFGYTFEDERLILAPMAQSGVEAVGSMGNDTPLAVLSNKPRLLYDYFKQLFAQVTNPPIDCIREEIITSAETRLGSEGNLLNPQPADCRRLELQWPILTNDEFAKIRRMDLPALRVGVLPSLFRVTRGEKGLVKSMEEIRLMARRMIEEEEVNVLILSDRGVNREFAPIPALLAVAGLHHYLIREGLRTRVSLVLETGEAREVHHFCLLIGYGVSAINPYVAFETIDGMIRDERLTNIDARTACKNIVKAATKGVIKVMAKMGISAIQSYRGAQVFEAVGLRQDVIDEYFTWTSSRVGGIGMDVIAQEVLVRHRAAFPERRTDGHALPVGGLYQWRSNGEFHLFNPESIHRLQKAVRNGSYTQFREYSRLINEQATNLCTLRGLLDFKVSDSIPLEDVESIESIV
;
A
#
# COMPACT_ATOMS: atom_id res chain seq x y z
N ALA A 1 6.78 21.38 -6.51
CA ALA A 1 8.04 22.06 -6.19
C ALA A 1 8.37 23.08 -7.28
N SER A 2 8.91 24.24 -6.89
CA SER A 2 9.59 25.17 -7.81
C SER A 2 11.01 25.30 -7.28
N ILE A 3 11.99 24.89 -8.06
CA ILE A 3 13.39 24.78 -7.63
C ILE A 3 14.21 25.70 -8.52
N ALA A 4 14.85 26.70 -7.92
CA ALA A 4 15.90 27.48 -8.55
C ALA A 4 17.27 26.85 -8.23
N PHE A 5 18.16 26.81 -9.21
CA PHE A 5 19.47 26.17 -9.09
C PHE A 5 20.53 26.91 -9.90
N THR A 6 21.79 26.73 -9.53
CA THR A 6 22.93 27.27 -10.28
C THR A 6 24.17 26.42 -10.02
N ASP A 7 25.05 26.33 -11.02
CA ASP A 7 26.41 25.77 -10.92
C ASP A 7 27.49 26.88 -10.91
N GLY A 8 27.08 28.15 -10.77
CA GLY A 8 27.95 29.33 -10.84
C GLY A 8 28.12 29.91 -12.25
N LYS A 9 27.76 29.19 -13.30
CA LYS A 9 27.83 29.64 -14.71
C LYS A 9 26.46 29.69 -15.38
N LYS A 10 25.63 28.70 -15.04
CA LYS A 10 24.25 28.56 -15.47
C LYS A 10 23.35 28.81 -14.27
N ILE A 11 22.25 29.51 -14.52
CA ILE A 11 21.21 29.76 -13.53
C ILE A 11 19.92 29.24 -14.13
N GLY A 12 19.18 28.41 -13.42
CA GLY A 12 17.95 27.84 -13.93
C GLY A 12 16.90 27.63 -12.88
N ALA A 13 15.72 27.27 -13.36
CA ALA A 13 14.67 26.77 -12.50
C ALA A 13 13.86 25.68 -13.20
N VAL A 14 13.28 24.80 -12.38
CA VAL A 14 12.42 23.70 -12.82
C VAL A 14 11.21 23.59 -11.91
N LEU A 15 10.07 23.28 -12.51
CA LEU A 15 8.86 22.91 -11.77
C LEU A 15 8.76 21.40 -11.64
N ASP A 16 8.04 20.96 -10.61
CA ASP A 16 7.61 19.57 -10.52
C ASP A 16 6.73 19.19 -11.72
N ARG A 17 6.58 17.88 -11.91
CA ARG A 17 5.82 17.28 -13.01
C ARG A 17 4.37 17.77 -13.15
N ASN A 18 3.76 18.27 -12.08
CA ASN A 18 2.37 18.75 -12.06
C ASN A 18 2.30 20.29 -12.01
N GLY A 19 3.44 20.98 -11.85
CA GLY A 19 3.50 22.44 -11.76
C GLY A 19 2.69 23.01 -10.59
N LEU A 20 2.76 22.38 -9.42
CA LEU A 20 1.96 22.74 -8.24
C LEU A 20 2.36 24.07 -7.59
N ARG A 21 3.47 24.68 -8.02
CA ARG A 21 3.96 25.96 -7.51
C ARG A 21 4.09 26.97 -8.64
N PRO A 22 3.72 28.24 -8.42
CA PRO A 22 3.87 29.27 -9.44
C PRO A 22 5.35 29.64 -9.61
N SER A 23 5.74 29.88 -10.86
CA SER A 23 7.03 30.47 -11.21
C SER A 23 6.87 31.31 -12.47
N ARG A 24 7.18 32.60 -12.37
CA ARG A 24 7.03 33.62 -13.41
C ARG A 24 8.36 34.28 -13.68
N TYR A 25 8.61 34.64 -14.94
CA TYR A 25 9.84 35.32 -15.33
C TYR A 25 9.58 36.51 -16.25
N TYR A 26 10.50 37.47 -16.17
CA TYR A 26 10.59 38.67 -17.00
C TYR A 26 11.96 38.71 -17.64
N VAL A 27 12.00 39.09 -18.91
CA VAL A 27 13.22 39.43 -19.62
C VAL A 27 13.08 40.89 -20.03
N THR A 28 14.04 41.72 -19.65
CA THR A 28 14.06 43.14 -20.03
C THR A 28 14.87 43.36 -21.32
N LYS A 29 14.73 44.54 -21.93
CA LYS A 29 15.45 44.88 -23.17
C LYS A 29 16.94 45.10 -22.95
N ASP A 30 17.36 45.43 -21.73
CA ASP A 30 18.75 45.54 -21.28
C ASP A 30 19.36 44.20 -20.84
N GLY A 31 18.64 43.09 -20.99
CA GLY A 31 19.17 41.73 -20.78
C GLY A 31 19.08 41.21 -19.34
N LEU A 32 18.38 41.92 -18.44
CA LEU A 32 18.10 41.43 -17.09
C LEU A 32 17.00 40.36 -17.15
N VAL A 33 17.27 39.22 -16.49
CA VAL A 33 16.30 38.14 -16.31
C VAL A 33 15.90 38.09 -14.84
N VAL A 34 14.60 38.22 -14.59
CA VAL A 34 14.03 38.18 -13.24
C VAL A 34 13.07 37.00 -13.17
N MET A 35 13.26 36.10 -12.21
CA MET A 35 12.31 35.04 -11.91
C MET A 35 11.87 35.11 -10.45
N ALA A 36 10.57 34.94 -10.21
CA ALA A 36 10.01 34.85 -8.87
C ALA A 36 8.74 33.98 -8.86
N SER A 37 8.27 33.65 -7.65
CA SER A 37 7.00 32.94 -7.47
C SER A 37 5.80 33.75 -7.95
N GLU A 38 5.91 35.08 -7.94
CA GLU A 38 4.83 36.01 -8.30
C GLU A 38 5.26 37.02 -9.36
N ALA A 39 4.26 37.65 -9.97
CA ALA A 39 4.48 38.75 -10.91
C ALA A 39 4.59 40.07 -10.13
N GLY A 40 5.45 40.99 -10.56
CA GLY A 40 5.52 42.34 -9.97
C GLY A 40 6.36 42.46 -8.68
N VAL A 41 7.28 41.52 -8.44
CA VAL A 41 8.20 41.58 -7.29
C VAL A 41 9.22 42.71 -7.37
N LEU A 42 9.50 43.19 -8.59
CA LEU A 42 10.40 44.32 -8.86
C LEU A 42 9.67 45.35 -9.70
N ASP A 43 9.97 46.62 -9.45
CA ASP A 43 9.44 47.75 -10.22
C ASP A 43 10.19 47.89 -11.55
N ILE A 44 9.62 47.32 -12.61
CA ILE A 44 10.19 47.35 -13.96
C ILE A 44 9.20 48.06 -14.88
N ALA A 45 9.64 49.17 -15.48
CA ALA A 45 8.84 49.95 -16.42
C ALA A 45 8.31 49.05 -17.56
N PRO A 46 7.00 49.08 -17.88
CA PRO A 46 6.41 48.21 -18.91
C PRO A 46 7.10 48.32 -20.26
N GLU A 47 7.56 49.51 -20.65
CA GLU A 47 8.32 49.75 -21.88
C GLU A 47 9.69 49.04 -21.93
N ASN A 48 10.29 48.71 -20.79
CA ASN A 48 11.57 47.98 -20.73
C ASN A 48 11.37 46.45 -20.75
N VAL A 49 10.14 45.94 -20.71
CA VAL A 49 9.92 44.49 -20.75
C VAL A 49 9.97 43.97 -22.18
N LEU A 50 10.90 43.05 -22.44
CA LEU A 50 11.00 42.33 -23.71
C LEU A 50 10.04 41.14 -23.75
N THR A 51 9.99 40.34 -22.68
CA THR A 51 9.14 39.14 -22.62
C THR A 51 8.69 38.86 -21.19
N LYS A 52 7.45 38.39 -21.04
CA LYS A 52 6.90 37.87 -19.77
C LYS A 52 6.47 36.43 -19.98
N GLY A 53 6.80 35.56 -19.05
CA GLY A 53 6.46 34.14 -19.16
C GLY A 53 6.24 33.48 -17.80
N ARG A 54 5.89 32.19 -17.86
CA ARG A 54 5.77 31.31 -16.70
C ARG A 54 6.40 29.96 -17.01
N LEU A 55 6.93 29.30 -15.99
CA LEU A 55 7.34 27.90 -16.15
C LEU A 55 6.09 27.03 -16.25
N GLN A 56 6.18 26.01 -17.09
CA GLN A 56 5.14 25.01 -17.28
C GLN A 56 5.61 23.68 -16.67
N PRO A 57 4.68 22.79 -16.27
CA PRO A 57 5.03 21.48 -15.77
C PRO A 57 6.00 20.74 -16.71
N GLY A 58 7.10 20.22 -16.17
CA GLY A 58 8.09 19.46 -16.94
C GLY A 58 8.98 20.28 -17.89
N ARG A 59 8.88 21.61 -17.93
CA ARG A 59 9.80 22.48 -18.68
C ARG A 59 10.84 23.11 -17.77
N MET A 60 12.06 23.20 -18.27
CA MET A 60 13.18 23.89 -17.63
C MET A 60 13.34 25.30 -18.18
N PHE A 61 13.73 26.22 -17.31
CA PHE A 61 14.19 27.54 -17.69
C PHE A 61 15.66 27.65 -17.32
N LEU A 62 16.54 27.95 -18.28
CA LEU A 62 17.98 27.98 -18.06
C LEU A 62 18.58 29.21 -18.74
N VAL A 63 19.34 29.98 -17.96
CA VAL A 63 20.15 31.10 -18.43
C VAL A 63 21.60 30.66 -18.37
N ASP A 64 22.27 30.70 -19.52
CA ASP A 64 23.70 30.44 -19.61
C ASP A 64 24.44 31.78 -19.73
N THR A 65 25.20 32.12 -18.69
CA THR A 65 25.91 33.41 -18.65
C THR A 65 27.18 33.41 -19.50
N GLU A 66 27.73 32.25 -19.83
CA GLU A 66 28.88 32.14 -20.75
C GLU A 66 28.42 32.32 -22.20
N LEU A 67 27.24 31.82 -22.55
CA LEU A 67 26.61 32.03 -23.87
C LEU A 67 25.83 33.35 -23.97
N GLY A 68 25.56 34.01 -22.85
CA GLY A 68 24.81 35.27 -22.78
C GLY A 68 23.35 35.14 -23.24
N ARG A 69 22.71 33.97 -23.08
CA ARG A 69 21.34 33.73 -23.56
C ARG A 69 20.55 32.78 -22.66
N ILE A 70 19.24 32.80 -22.87
CA ILE A 70 18.32 31.79 -22.36
C ILE A 70 18.40 30.57 -23.30
N VAL A 71 18.64 29.39 -22.74
CA VAL A 71 18.69 28.12 -23.47
C VAL A 71 17.30 27.53 -23.50
N ASP A 72 16.84 27.10 -24.68
CA ASP A 72 15.50 26.51 -24.83
C ASP A 72 15.44 25.12 -24.18
N ASP A 73 14.27 24.80 -23.59
CA ASP A 73 14.01 23.51 -22.94
C ASP A 73 14.25 22.30 -23.84
N GLU A 74 13.88 22.38 -25.13
CA GLU A 74 14.13 21.32 -26.11
C GLU A 74 15.61 21.16 -26.40
N GLU A 75 16.36 22.25 -26.44
CA GLU A 75 17.81 22.22 -26.65
C GLU A 75 18.50 21.50 -25.49
N ILE A 76 18.15 21.86 -24.25
CA ILE A 76 18.66 21.22 -23.03
C ILE A 76 18.36 19.73 -23.06
N LYS A 77 17.09 19.35 -23.22
CA LYS A 77 16.67 17.94 -23.20
C LYS A 77 17.30 17.15 -24.33
N ARG A 78 17.41 17.73 -25.53
CA ARG A 78 18.01 17.06 -26.69
C ARG A 78 19.49 16.80 -26.47
N SER A 79 20.23 17.78 -25.97
CA SER A 79 21.66 17.60 -25.67
C SER A 79 21.89 16.42 -24.72
N ILE A 80 21.15 16.37 -23.60
CA ILE A 80 21.23 15.29 -22.61
C ILE A 80 20.79 13.96 -23.23
N ALA A 81 19.66 13.93 -23.95
CA ALA A 81 19.12 12.71 -24.56
C ALA A 81 20.02 12.13 -25.67
N SER A 82 20.90 12.93 -26.25
CA SER A 82 21.87 12.50 -27.27
C SER A 82 23.28 12.21 -26.72
N GLU A 83 23.52 12.39 -25.42
CA GLU A 83 24.83 12.09 -24.82
C GLU A 83 25.22 10.62 -24.99
N ARG A 84 24.22 9.73 -24.94
CA ARG A 84 24.38 8.28 -25.07
C ARG A 84 23.24 7.72 -25.90
N PRO A 85 23.41 6.55 -26.54
CA PRO A 85 22.36 5.96 -27.36
C PRO A 85 21.31 5.24 -26.49
N TYR A 86 20.61 5.99 -25.62
CA TYR A 86 19.66 5.43 -24.65
C TYR A 86 18.58 4.58 -25.30
N ARG A 87 18.07 4.98 -26.47
CA ARG A 87 17.08 4.19 -27.22
C ARG A 87 17.65 2.82 -27.64
N GLN A 88 18.90 2.78 -28.08
CA GLN A 88 19.56 1.52 -28.43
C GLN A 88 19.71 0.63 -27.21
N TRP A 89 20.15 1.20 -26.08
CA TRP A 89 20.30 0.44 -24.82
C TRP A 89 18.98 -0.17 -24.35
N LEU A 90 17.88 0.61 -24.41
CA LEU A 90 16.56 0.10 -24.05
C LEU A 90 16.14 -1.04 -25.00
N ASN A 91 16.25 -0.84 -26.31
CA ASN A 91 15.86 -1.85 -27.29
C ASN A 91 16.67 -3.16 -27.19
N GLU A 92 17.95 -3.09 -26.80
CA GLU A 92 18.85 -4.25 -26.73
C GLU A 92 18.82 -4.98 -25.37
N HIS A 93 18.45 -4.29 -24.29
CA HIS A 93 18.63 -4.81 -22.94
C HIS A 93 17.36 -4.84 -22.08
N GLN A 94 16.38 -3.98 -22.36
CA GLN A 94 15.13 -4.01 -21.62
C GLN A 94 14.34 -5.27 -21.99
N VAL A 95 13.82 -5.97 -20.99
CA VAL A 95 13.02 -7.17 -21.19
C VAL A 95 11.57 -6.82 -20.90
N HIS A 96 10.65 -7.09 -21.83
CA HIS A 96 9.22 -6.97 -21.56
C HIS A 96 8.63 -8.33 -21.17
N LEU A 97 7.68 -8.34 -20.25
CA LEU A 97 6.99 -9.55 -19.78
C LEU A 97 6.32 -10.36 -20.91
N ASN A 98 5.87 -9.67 -21.95
CA ASN A 98 5.23 -10.31 -23.11
C ASN A 98 6.21 -11.09 -23.98
N ASP A 99 7.49 -10.72 -23.95
CA ASP A 99 8.56 -11.35 -24.73
C ASP A 99 9.12 -12.60 -24.03
N LEU A 100 8.83 -12.77 -22.73
CA LEU A 100 9.19 -13.97 -22.00
C LEU A 100 8.42 -15.19 -22.53
N PRO A 101 9.09 -16.36 -22.65
CA PRO A 101 8.44 -17.58 -23.09
C PRO A 101 7.27 -17.94 -22.18
N ALA A 102 6.27 -18.64 -22.71
CA ALA A 102 5.18 -19.16 -21.90
C ALA A 102 5.73 -20.06 -20.80
N ALA A 103 5.18 -19.95 -19.59
CA ALA A 103 5.56 -20.84 -18.51
C ALA A 103 5.11 -22.28 -18.87
N PRO A 104 5.99 -23.29 -18.74
CA PRO A 104 5.65 -24.67 -19.08
C PRO A 104 4.59 -25.25 -18.14
N GLU A 105 4.51 -24.74 -16.91
CA GLU A 105 3.55 -25.15 -15.89
C GLU A 105 3.10 -23.93 -15.09
N VAL A 106 1.79 -23.70 -15.07
CA VAL A 106 1.14 -22.74 -14.16
C VAL A 106 0.47 -23.59 -13.08
N PRO A 107 0.75 -23.37 -11.77
CA PRO A 107 0.12 -24.13 -10.71
C PRO A 107 -1.41 -24.06 -10.84
N ALA A 108 -2.04 -25.23 -11.01
CA ALA A 108 -3.48 -25.32 -11.11
C ALA A 108 -4.15 -24.95 -9.77
N PRO A 109 -5.34 -24.35 -9.79
CA PRO A 109 -6.13 -24.13 -8.58
C PRO A 109 -6.40 -25.44 -7.84
N ASP A 110 -5.96 -25.53 -6.58
CA ASP A 110 -6.27 -26.67 -5.72
C ASP A 110 -7.56 -26.41 -4.94
N HIS A 111 -8.68 -26.79 -5.55
CA HIS A 111 -10.00 -26.59 -4.97
C HIS A 111 -10.25 -27.42 -3.71
N GLU A 112 -9.56 -28.55 -3.53
CA GLU A 112 -9.77 -29.43 -2.36
C GLU A 112 -9.25 -28.78 -1.08
N THR A 113 -8.12 -28.07 -1.17
CA THR A 113 -7.50 -27.40 -0.03
C THR A 113 -7.82 -25.89 0.03
N LEU A 114 -8.52 -25.34 -0.97
CA LEU A 114 -8.81 -23.90 -1.08
C LEU A 114 -9.46 -23.35 0.19
N LEU A 115 -10.52 -24.00 0.69
CA LEU A 115 -11.22 -23.56 1.89
C LEU A 115 -10.29 -23.49 3.12
N GLN A 116 -9.43 -24.50 3.30
CA GLN A 116 -8.48 -24.53 4.41
C GLN A 116 -7.48 -23.37 4.29
N ARG A 117 -6.97 -23.12 3.08
CA ARG A 117 -6.06 -22.00 2.81
C ARG A 117 -6.74 -20.67 3.04
N GLN A 118 -7.95 -20.47 2.55
CA GLN A 118 -8.76 -19.27 2.80
C GLN A 118 -8.92 -18.99 4.30
N ILE A 119 -9.29 -20.00 5.10
CA ILE A 119 -9.42 -19.85 6.56
C ILE A 119 -8.06 -19.51 7.20
N ALA A 120 -6.97 -20.17 6.79
CA ALA A 120 -5.63 -19.92 7.32
C ALA A 120 -5.15 -18.48 7.04
N PHE A 121 -5.47 -17.93 5.86
CA PHE A 121 -5.20 -16.55 5.46
C PHE A 121 -6.26 -15.54 5.94
N GLY A 122 -7.26 -16.01 6.70
CA GLY A 122 -8.27 -15.16 7.33
C GLY A 122 -9.33 -14.60 6.38
N TYR A 123 -9.63 -15.27 5.28
CA TYR A 123 -10.73 -14.91 4.38
C TYR A 123 -12.07 -15.14 5.06
N THR A 124 -13.02 -14.27 4.77
CA THR A 124 -14.40 -14.40 5.21
C THR A 124 -15.35 -14.42 4.02
N PHE A 125 -16.58 -14.90 4.23
CA PHE A 125 -17.65 -14.81 3.24
C PHE A 125 -17.99 -13.35 2.90
N GLU A 126 -17.83 -12.44 3.86
CA GLU A 126 -17.99 -11.01 3.65
C GLU A 126 -16.93 -10.47 2.67
N ASP A 127 -15.67 -10.90 2.79
CA ASP A 127 -14.59 -10.51 1.88
C ASP A 127 -14.89 -10.98 0.44
N GLU A 128 -15.34 -12.23 0.28
CA GLU A 128 -15.73 -12.77 -1.04
C GLU A 128 -16.83 -11.93 -1.69
N ARG A 129 -17.89 -11.64 -0.94
CA ARG A 129 -19.09 -11.00 -1.45
C ARG A 129 -18.93 -9.49 -1.64
N LEU A 130 -18.34 -8.79 -0.67
CA LEU A 130 -18.26 -7.34 -0.67
C LEU A 130 -17.00 -6.80 -1.34
N ILE A 131 -15.88 -7.54 -1.32
CA ILE A 131 -14.60 -7.06 -1.86
C ILE A 131 -14.27 -7.75 -3.19
N LEU A 132 -14.14 -9.09 -3.17
CA LEU A 132 -13.64 -9.82 -4.33
C LEU A 132 -14.63 -9.85 -5.50
N ALA A 133 -15.92 -10.12 -5.24
CA ALA A 133 -16.92 -10.19 -6.31
C ALA A 133 -17.05 -8.86 -7.10
N PRO A 134 -17.17 -7.67 -6.47
CA PRO A 134 -17.20 -6.42 -7.23
C PRO A 134 -15.93 -6.17 -8.03
N MET A 135 -14.76 -6.42 -7.45
CA MET A 135 -13.47 -6.28 -8.13
C MET A 135 -13.36 -7.18 -9.36
N ALA A 136 -13.82 -8.43 -9.23
CA ALA A 136 -13.82 -9.41 -10.32
C ALA A 136 -14.81 -9.05 -11.43
N GLN A 137 -16.03 -8.59 -11.11
CA GLN A 137 -17.05 -8.27 -12.12
C GLN A 137 -16.78 -6.97 -12.86
N SER A 138 -16.48 -5.90 -12.11
CA SER A 138 -16.49 -4.53 -12.62
C SER A 138 -15.09 -3.95 -12.83
N GLY A 139 -14.04 -4.60 -12.32
CA GLY A 139 -12.68 -4.09 -12.42
C GLY A 139 -12.45 -2.77 -11.65
N VAL A 140 -13.30 -2.49 -10.66
CA VAL A 140 -13.17 -1.36 -9.73
C VAL A 140 -13.31 -1.86 -8.29
N GLU A 141 -12.73 -1.11 -7.34
CA GLU A 141 -12.86 -1.44 -5.92
C GLU A 141 -14.31 -1.34 -5.43
N ALA A 142 -14.59 -2.04 -4.33
CA ALA A 142 -15.90 -1.99 -3.69
C ALA A 142 -16.21 -0.60 -3.13
N VAL A 143 -17.46 -0.16 -3.28
CA VAL A 143 -17.96 1.09 -2.70
C VAL A 143 -18.88 0.77 -1.53
N GLY A 144 -18.62 1.39 -0.39
CA GLY A 144 -19.45 1.32 0.82
C GLY A 144 -19.90 2.70 1.28
N SER A 145 -20.66 2.75 2.38
CA SER A 145 -21.12 3.98 3.03
C SER A 145 -21.08 3.84 4.56
N MET A 146 -21.37 4.94 5.26
CA MET A 146 -21.24 5.08 6.72
C MET A 146 -19.78 5.10 7.21
N GLY A 147 -19.59 5.44 8.49
CA GLY A 147 -18.27 5.42 9.14
C GLY A 147 -17.86 4.02 9.58
N ASN A 148 -16.57 3.82 9.84
CA ASN A 148 -16.09 2.60 10.50
C ASN A 148 -16.34 2.69 12.00
N ASP A 149 -17.25 1.87 12.49
CA ASP A 149 -17.68 1.81 13.89
C ASP A 149 -17.27 0.50 14.59
N THR A 150 -16.39 -0.28 13.95
CA THR A 150 -15.73 -1.44 14.55
C THR A 150 -14.55 -1.04 15.45
N PRO A 151 -14.16 -1.87 16.43
CA PRO A 151 -12.98 -1.65 17.26
C PRO A 151 -11.72 -1.43 16.44
N LEU A 152 -10.78 -0.64 16.98
CA LEU A 152 -9.40 -0.66 16.50
C LEU A 152 -8.85 -2.08 16.59
N ALA A 153 -7.96 -2.46 15.66
CA ALA A 153 -7.47 -3.83 15.54
C ALA A 153 -6.90 -4.38 16.87
N VAL A 154 -6.12 -3.55 17.56
CA VAL A 154 -5.51 -3.84 18.88
C VAL A 154 -6.53 -4.06 20.01
N LEU A 155 -7.77 -3.59 19.84
CA LEU A 155 -8.85 -3.73 20.81
C LEU A 155 -9.92 -4.73 20.37
N SER A 156 -9.78 -5.35 19.20
CA SER A 156 -10.72 -6.35 18.71
C SER A 156 -10.57 -7.65 19.51
N ASN A 157 -11.70 -8.34 19.71
CA ASN A 157 -11.73 -9.68 20.30
C ASN A 157 -11.61 -10.78 19.23
N LYS A 158 -11.50 -10.41 17.94
CA LYS A 158 -11.34 -11.32 16.80
C LYS A 158 -9.90 -11.21 16.28
N PRO A 159 -9.32 -12.30 15.75
CA PRO A 159 -7.96 -12.26 15.21
C PRO A 159 -7.93 -11.35 13.97
N ARG A 160 -7.14 -10.27 14.01
CA ARG A 160 -7.03 -9.31 12.92
C ARG A 160 -5.86 -9.65 12.00
N LEU A 161 -5.86 -9.09 10.79
CA LEU A 161 -4.70 -9.16 9.92
C LEU A 161 -3.75 -8.01 10.26
N LEU A 162 -2.46 -8.21 10.03
CA LEU A 162 -1.45 -7.20 10.35
C LEU A 162 -1.69 -5.88 9.60
N TYR A 163 -2.34 -5.93 8.42
CA TYR A 163 -2.74 -4.74 7.67
C TYR A 163 -3.65 -3.79 8.47
N ASP A 164 -4.55 -4.33 9.30
CA ASP A 164 -5.55 -3.54 10.02
C ASP A 164 -4.93 -2.56 11.04
N TYR A 165 -3.72 -2.86 11.51
CA TYR A 165 -2.95 -2.04 12.43
C TYR A 165 -2.35 -0.80 11.77
N PHE A 166 -2.34 -0.72 10.44
CA PHE A 166 -1.81 0.43 9.71
C PHE A 166 -2.92 1.28 9.10
N LYS A 167 -2.79 2.60 9.20
CA LYS A 167 -3.73 3.57 8.62
C LYS A 167 -3.02 4.36 7.54
N GLN A 168 -3.68 4.53 6.39
CA GLN A 168 -3.15 5.32 5.27
C GLN A 168 -3.02 6.79 5.69
N LEU A 169 -1.84 7.36 5.49
CA LEU A 169 -1.68 8.80 5.59
C LEU A 169 -2.22 9.46 4.31
N PHE A 170 -2.68 10.70 4.44
CA PHE A 170 -3.12 11.53 3.33
C PHE A 170 -2.69 12.97 3.54
N ALA A 171 -2.49 13.69 2.45
CA ALA A 171 -2.04 15.05 2.51
C ALA A 171 -3.19 15.98 2.92
N GLN A 172 -2.90 16.89 3.86
CA GLN A 172 -3.80 17.96 4.26
C GLN A 172 -3.01 19.26 4.29
N VAL A 173 -3.44 20.27 3.53
CA VAL A 173 -2.86 21.63 3.47
C VAL A 173 -1.44 21.70 2.89
N THR A 174 -0.47 20.93 3.39
CA THR A 174 0.96 21.00 3.06
C THR A 174 1.25 20.78 1.57
N ASN A 175 0.54 19.84 0.98
CA ASN A 175 0.59 19.49 -0.44
C ASN A 175 -0.80 19.02 -0.89
N PRO A 176 -1.20 19.30 -2.14
CA PRO A 176 -2.50 18.87 -2.63
C PRO A 176 -2.47 17.38 -3.02
N PRO A 177 -3.57 16.64 -2.79
CA PRO A 177 -3.78 15.36 -3.46
C PRO A 177 -3.98 15.55 -4.97
N ILE A 178 -3.81 14.47 -5.73
CA ILE A 178 -3.95 14.45 -7.20
C ILE A 178 -5.25 13.74 -7.59
N ASP A 179 -5.88 14.16 -8.69
CA ASP A 179 -7.01 13.44 -9.28
C ASP A 179 -6.51 12.32 -10.20
N CYS A 180 -6.44 11.09 -9.70
CA CYS A 180 -5.96 9.94 -10.47
C CYS A 180 -6.88 9.51 -11.63
N ILE A 181 -8.07 10.11 -11.79
CA ILE A 181 -9.00 9.81 -12.88
C ILE A 181 -8.87 10.87 -13.98
N ARG A 182 -8.92 12.15 -13.62
CA ARG A 182 -8.85 13.26 -14.58
C ARG A 182 -7.43 13.57 -15.02
N GLU A 183 -6.45 13.32 -14.16
CA GLU A 183 -5.03 13.56 -14.40
C GLU A 183 -4.28 12.23 -14.56
N GLU A 184 -4.91 11.20 -15.16
CA GLU A 184 -4.32 9.86 -15.32
C GLU A 184 -2.96 9.90 -16.06
N ILE A 185 -2.78 10.82 -17.01
CA ILE A 185 -1.55 10.99 -17.81
C ILE A 185 -0.30 11.31 -16.96
N ILE A 186 -0.48 11.92 -15.79
CA ILE A 186 0.62 12.17 -14.86
C ILE A 186 0.78 11.05 -13.84
N THR A 187 -0.02 9.99 -13.89
CA THR A 187 0.12 8.83 -13.02
C THR A 187 0.84 7.67 -13.73
N SER A 188 1.62 6.88 -12.99
CA SER A 188 2.25 5.66 -13.54
C SER A 188 2.27 4.53 -12.54
N ALA A 189 1.84 3.36 -13.02
CA ALA A 189 1.88 2.08 -12.30
C ALA A 189 3.02 1.17 -12.77
N GLU A 190 3.83 1.63 -13.72
CA GLU A 190 4.91 0.85 -14.30
C GLU A 190 5.98 0.53 -13.26
N THR A 191 6.45 -0.70 -13.30
CA THR A 191 7.53 -1.15 -12.44
C THR A 191 8.56 -1.98 -13.19
N ARG A 192 9.76 -2.04 -12.63
CA ARG A 192 10.90 -2.75 -13.20
C ARG A 192 11.48 -3.67 -12.14
N LEU A 193 11.77 -4.92 -12.52
CA LEU A 193 12.44 -5.90 -11.69
C LEU A 193 13.90 -6.09 -12.14
N GLY A 194 14.78 -6.29 -11.17
CA GLY A 194 16.22 -6.49 -11.35
C GLY A 194 17.06 -5.51 -10.53
N SER A 195 18.38 -5.63 -10.64
CA SER A 195 19.34 -4.79 -9.92
C SER A 195 19.30 -3.33 -10.41
N GLU A 196 19.40 -2.37 -9.50
CA GLU A 196 19.56 -0.95 -9.80
C GLU A 196 21.00 -0.68 -10.22
N GLY A 197 21.14 0.08 -11.31
CA GLY A 197 22.44 0.49 -11.85
C GLY A 197 23.06 1.65 -11.09
N ASN A 198 24.24 2.07 -11.55
CA ASN A 198 24.92 3.22 -10.97
C ASN A 198 24.37 4.53 -11.56
N LEU A 199 23.67 5.31 -10.73
CA LEU A 199 23.09 6.60 -11.14
C LEU A 199 24.13 7.59 -11.69
N LEU A 200 25.36 7.57 -11.18
CA LEU A 200 26.43 8.50 -11.58
C LEU A 200 27.16 8.06 -12.86
N ASN A 201 27.07 6.78 -13.22
CA ASN A 201 27.73 6.24 -14.40
C ASN A 201 26.81 5.23 -15.12
N PRO A 202 25.87 5.72 -15.95
CA PRO A 202 24.86 4.87 -16.56
C PRO A 202 25.47 3.95 -17.62
N GLN A 203 25.29 2.64 -17.49
CA GLN A 203 25.79 1.64 -18.42
C GLN A 203 24.65 0.97 -19.19
N PRO A 204 24.89 0.42 -20.39
CA PRO A 204 23.88 -0.35 -21.12
C PRO A 204 23.31 -1.51 -20.28
N ALA A 205 24.16 -2.14 -19.47
CA ALA A 205 23.76 -3.24 -18.58
C ALA A 205 22.69 -2.82 -17.54
N ASP A 206 22.61 -1.54 -17.16
CA ASP A 206 21.63 -1.04 -16.19
C ASP A 206 20.19 -1.08 -16.74
N CYS A 207 20.05 -1.14 -18.07
CA CYS A 207 18.76 -1.33 -18.74
C CYS A 207 18.25 -2.78 -18.69
N ARG A 208 19.07 -3.75 -18.24
CA ARG A 208 18.69 -5.19 -18.14
C ARG A 208 17.75 -5.44 -16.98
N ARG A 209 16.50 -5.00 -17.18
CA ARG A 209 15.42 -5.07 -16.20
C ARG A 209 14.17 -5.58 -16.87
N LEU A 210 13.39 -6.36 -16.13
CA LEU A 210 12.09 -6.82 -16.56
C LEU A 210 11.06 -5.72 -16.30
N GLU A 211 10.49 -5.16 -17.35
CA GLU A 211 9.42 -4.18 -17.26
C GLU A 211 8.04 -4.83 -17.10
N LEU A 212 7.29 -4.31 -16.13
CA LEU A 212 5.93 -4.70 -15.80
C LEU A 212 5.03 -3.47 -15.88
N GLN A 213 3.89 -3.61 -16.56
CA GLN A 213 2.90 -2.54 -16.67
C GLN A 213 2.21 -2.25 -15.33
N TRP A 214 2.01 -3.30 -14.53
CA TRP A 214 1.29 -3.25 -13.26
C TRP A 214 2.10 -3.97 -12.18
N PRO A 215 2.01 -3.55 -10.91
CA PRO A 215 2.67 -4.24 -9.80
C PRO A 215 1.92 -5.50 -9.37
N ILE A 216 0.67 -5.70 -9.79
CA ILE A 216 -0.10 -6.91 -9.48
C ILE A 216 -0.04 -7.85 -10.69
N LEU A 217 0.33 -9.10 -10.43
CA LEU A 217 0.60 -10.11 -11.44
C LEU A 217 -0.46 -11.21 -11.40
N THR A 218 -0.93 -11.61 -12.57
CA THR A 218 -1.69 -12.85 -12.74
C THR A 218 -0.81 -14.08 -12.49
N ASN A 219 -1.42 -15.24 -12.24
CA ASN A 219 -0.68 -16.50 -12.03
C ASN A 219 0.18 -16.86 -13.26
N ASP A 220 -0.32 -16.61 -14.47
CA ASP A 220 0.42 -16.85 -15.72
C ASP A 220 1.67 -15.97 -15.81
N GLU A 221 1.52 -14.67 -15.54
CA GLU A 221 2.62 -13.71 -15.55
C GLU A 221 3.65 -14.02 -14.46
N PHE A 222 3.19 -14.35 -13.25
CA PHE A 222 4.07 -14.75 -12.16
C PHE A 222 4.83 -16.04 -12.48
N ALA A 223 4.20 -17.03 -13.10
CA ALA A 223 4.85 -18.27 -13.50
C ALA A 223 5.97 -18.04 -14.51
N LYS A 224 5.82 -17.08 -15.44
CA LYS A 224 6.89 -16.66 -16.35
C LYS A 224 8.08 -16.07 -15.58
N ILE A 225 7.80 -15.17 -14.62
CA ILE A 225 8.84 -14.54 -13.80
C ILE A 225 9.55 -15.59 -12.95
N ARG A 226 8.83 -16.52 -12.32
CA ARG A 226 9.40 -17.54 -11.44
C ARG A 226 10.41 -18.46 -12.13
N ARG A 227 10.26 -18.70 -13.43
CA ARG A 227 11.15 -19.54 -14.25
C ARG A 227 12.12 -18.72 -15.11
N MET A 228 12.16 -17.40 -14.92
CA MET A 228 13.07 -16.53 -15.65
C MET A 228 14.51 -16.85 -15.25
N ASP A 229 15.28 -17.29 -16.24
CA ASP A 229 16.73 -17.47 -16.15
C ASP A 229 17.37 -16.79 -17.37
N LEU A 230 17.44 -15.46 -17.29
CA LEU A 230 18.05 -14.63 -18.32
C LEU A 230 19.39 -14.07 -17.82
N PRO A 231 20.34 -13.75 -18.71
CA PRO A 231 21.58 -13.11 -18.31
C PRO A 231 21.33 -11.83 -17.49
N ALA A 232 21.90 -11.78 -16.27
CA ALA A 232 21.71 -10.70 -15.28
C ALA A 232 20.31 -10.56 -14.66
N LEU A 233 19.40 -11.52 -14.90
CA LEU A 233 18.08 -11.59 -14.28
C LEU A 233 17.84 -13.01 -13.75
N ARG A 234 18.44 -13.29 -12.58
CA ARG A 234 18.27 -14.53 -11.83
C ARG A 234 17.22 -14.39 -10.73
N VAL A 235 16.48 -15.47 -10.52
CA VAL A 235 15.34 -15.53 -9.60
C VAL A 235 15.61 -16.53 -8.49
N GLY A 236 15.42 -16.11 -7.24
CA GLY A 236 15.49 -16.97 -6.06
C GLY A 236 14.14 -17.01 -5.35
N VAL A 237 13.73 -18.18 -4.85
CA VAL A 237 12.46 -18.35 -4.13
C VAL A 237 12.74 -18.63 -2.65
N LEU A 238 12.16 -17.81 -1.79
CA LEU A 238 12.26 -17.87 -0.35
C LEU A 238 10.90 -18.25 0.25
N PRO A 239 10.77 -19.41 0.90
CA PRO A 239 9.52 -19.80 1.55
C PRO A 239 9.27 -18.93 2.79
N SER A 240 8.10 -18.30 2.88
CA SER A 240 7.65 -17.49 4.02
C SER A 240 6.68 -18.27 4.90
N LEU A 241 7.17 -19.39 5.45
CA LEU A 241 6.43 -20.31 6.31
C LEU A 241 7.17 -20.54 7.62
N PHE A 242 6.45 -20.80 8.71
CA PHE A 242 7.03 -21.19 9.99
C PHE A 242 6.29 -22.37 10.62
N ARG A 243 6.99 -23.13 11.48
CA ARG A 243 6.40 -24.31 12.14
C ARG A 243 5.45 -23.91 13.26
N VAL A 244 4.22 -24.40 13.19
CA VAL A 244 3.13 -24.14 14.15
C VAL A 244 3.54 -24.53 15.57
N THR A 245 4.26 -25.65 15.73
CA THR A 245 4.70 -26.19 17.03
C THR A 245 5.70 -25.30 17.77
N ARG A 246 6.39 -24.39 17.06
CA ARG A 246 7.39 -23.48 17.64
C ARG A 246 6.79 -22.13 18.07
N GLY A 247 5.53 -21.86 17.74
CA GLY A 247 4.84 -20.61 18.08
C GLY A 247 5.61 -19.36 17.64
N GLU A 248 5.58 -18.32 18.48
CA GLU A 248 6.30 -17.05 18.29
C GLU A 248 7.79 -17.24 17.97
N LYS A 249 8.49 -18.09 18.73
CA LYS A 249 9.92 -18.37 18.50
C LYS A 249 10.16 -18.95 17.11
N GLY A 250 9.20 -19.71 16.60
CA GLY A 250 9.20 -20.22 15.23
C GLY A 250 9.11 -19.09 14.21
N LEU A 251 8.18 -18.15 14.40
CA LEU A 251 7.99 -16.99 13.53
C LEU A 251 9.25 -16.12 13.44
N VAL A 252 9.82 -15.73 14.59
CA VAL A 252 11.04 -14.90 14.66
C VAL A 252 12.22 -15.61 14.01
N LYS A 253 12.42 -16.90 14.34
CA LYS A 253 13.52 -17.68 13.75
C LYS A 253 13.37 -17.84 12.23
N SER A 254 12.16 -18.06 11.73
CA SER A 254 11.93 -18.18 10.28
C SER A 254 12.19 -16.84 9.57
N MET A 255 11.94 -15.70 10.21
CA MET A 255 12.35 -14.39 9.68
C MET A 255 13.89 -14.24 9.60
N GLU A 256 14.62 -14.70 10.61
CA GLU A 256 16.09 -14.74 10.57
C GLU A 256 16.60 -15.66 9.46
N GLU A 257 16.00 -16.84 9.29
CA GLU A 257 16.34 -17.79 8.22
C GLU A 257 16.12 -17.15 6.84
N ILE A 258 15.01 -16.44 6.61
CA ILE A 258 14.75 -15.72 5.37
C ILE A 258 15.83 -14.66 5.10
N ARG A 259 16.25 -13.90 6.12
CA ARG A 259 17.30 -12.88 5.99
C ARG A 259 18.65 -13.48 5.60
N LEU A 260 19.02 -14.60 6.21
CA LEU A 260 20.27 -15.30 5.91
C LEU A 260 20.25 -15.92 4.51
N MET A 261 19.15 -16.60 4.14
CA MET A 261 18.98 -17.18 2.80
C MET A 261 18.97 -16.10 1.72
N ALA A 262 18.29 -14.97 1.95
CA ALA A 262 18.28 -13.85 1.01
C ALA A 262 19.68 -13.29 0.78
N ARG A 263 20.46 -13.05 1.85
CA ARG A 263 21.86 -12.59 1.74
C ARG A 263 22.68 -13.57 0.90
N ARG A 264 22.60 -14.86 1.23
CA ARG A 264 23.30 -15.93 0.51
C ARG A 264 22.97 -15.94 -0.98
N MET A 265 21.68 -15.91 -1.33
CA MET A 265 21.23 -15.89 -2.73
C MET A 265 21.74 -14.65 -3.48
N ILE A 266 21.79 -13.48 -2.84
CA ILE A 266 22.26 -12.24 -3.47
C ILE A 266 23.78 -12.25 -3.65
N GLU A 267 24.54 -12.71 -2.65
CA GLU A 267 26.00 -12.63 -2.63
C GLU A 267 26.68 -13.80 -3.33
N GLU A 268 26.20 -15.03 -3.12
CA GLU A 268 26.82 -16.25 -3.67
C GLU A 268 26.22 -16.65 -5.02
N GLU A 269 24.91 -16.50 -5.20
CA GLU A 269 24.19 -16.99 -6.40
C GLU A 269 23.88 -15.87 -7.41
N GLU A 270 24.20 -14.61 -7.05
CA GLU A 270 23.94 -13.39 -7.83
C GLU A 270 22.47 -13.21 -8.23
N VAL A 271 21.54 -13.56 -7.32
CA VAL A 271 20.10 -13.39 -7.54
C VAL A 271 19.69 -11.92 -7.51
N ASN A 272 18.94 -11.49 -8.53
CA ASN A 272 18.49 -10.11 -8.73
C ASN A 272 16.98 -9.93 -8.46
N VAL A 273 16.23 -11.03 -8.40
CA VAL A 273 14.80 -11.05 -8.11
C VAL A 273 14.53 -12.09 -7.03
N LEU A 274 14.15 -11.65 -5.84
CA LEU A 274 13.77 -12.54 -4.74
C LEU A 274 12.26 -12.63 -4.65
N ILE A 275 11.75 -13.85 -4.74
CA ILE A 275 10.33 -14.18 -4.56
C ILE A 275 10.14 -14.67 -3.13
N LEU A 276 9.38 -13.93 -2.32
CA LEU A 276 8.81 -14.43 -1.07
C LEU A 276 7.53 -15.19 -1.40
N SER A 277 7.39 -16.43 -0.93
CA SER A 277 6.21 -17.26 -1.21
C SER A 277 5.66 -17.90 0.06
N ASP A 278 4.40 -17.61 0.37
CA ASP A 278 3.66 -18.30 1.44
C ASP A 278 2.93 -19.56 0.93
N ARG A 279 3.18 -19.97 -0.32
CA ARG A 279 2.66 -21.23 -0.86
C ARG A 279 3.28 -22.41 -0.10
N GLY A 280 2.44 -23.37 0.28
CA GLY A 280 2.84 -24.56 1.05
C GLY A 280 2.30 -24.60 2.48
N VAL A 281 1.39 -23.68 2.84
CA VAL A 281 0.60 -23.77 4.09
C VAL A 281 -0.06 -25.14 4.21
N ASN A 282 0.18 -25.81 5.32
CA ASN A 282 -0.36 -27.12 5.63
C ASN A 282 -0.51 -27.28 7.15
N ARG A 283 -0.86 -28.48 7.64
CA ARG A 283 -1.08 -28.72 9.07
C ARG A 283 0.14 -28.44 9.96
N GLU A 284 1.36 -28.52 9.44
CA GLU A 284 2.60 -28.31 10.19
C GLU A 284 3.15 -26.89 10.05
N PHE A 285 2.89 -26.24 8.91
CA PHE A 285 3.45 -24.95 8.54
C PHE A 285 2.36 -23.89 8.38
N ALA A 286 2.49 -22.81 9.15
CA ALA A 286 1.67 -21.61 9.04
C ALA A 286 2.38 -20.54 8.19
N PRO A 287 1.64 -19.66 7.51
CA PRO A 287 2.22 -18.56 6.76
C PRO A 287 2.76 -17.49 7.70
N ILE A 288 3.96 -16.98 7.41
CA ILE A 288 4.41 -15.71 8.00
C ILE A 288 3.52 -14.61 7.41
N PRO A 289 2.95 -13.68 8.23
CA PRO A 289 2.17 -12.56 7.70
C PRO A 289 2.94 -11.85 6.58
N ALA A 290 2.33 -11.72 5.41
CA ALA A 290 3.08 -11.36 4.21
C ALA A 290 3.70 -9.96 4.33
N LEU A 291 2.98 -9.04 4.98
CA LEU A 291 3.49 -7.71 5.32
C LEU A 291 4.74 -7.75 6.22
N LEU A 292 4.78 -8.62 7.21
CA LEU A 292 5.93 -8.78 8.10
C LEU A 292 7.13 -9.37 7.37
N ALA A 293 6.90 -10.39 6.53
CA ALA A 293 7.95 -11.03 5.74
C ALA A 293 8.63 -10.03 4.80
N VAL A 294 7.83 -9.26 4.07
CA VAL A 294 8.29 -8.23 3.16
C VAL A 294 9.03 -7.12 3.90
N ALA A 295 8.41 -6.50 4.89
CA ALA A 295 8.97 -5.32 5.53
C ALA A 295 10.27 -5.69 6.27
N GLY A 296 10.25 -6.81 6.99
CA GLY A 296 11.41 -7.35 7.68
C GLY A 296 12.59 -7.64 6.76
N LEU A 297 12.33 -8.20 5.56
CA LEU A 297 13.38 -8.43 4.56
C LEU A 297 13.83 -7.12 3.92
N HIS A 298 12.91 -6.23 3.55
CA HIS A 298 13.19 -4.96 2.91
C HIS A 298 14.14 -4.10 3.76
N HIS A 299 13.81 -3.93 5.04
CA HIS A 299 14.60 -3.14 5.97
C HIS A 299 15.96 -3.78 6.27
N TYR A 300 16.01 -5.09 6.42
CA TYR A 300 17.26 -5.82 6.56
C TYR A 300 18.18 -5.60 5.34
N LEU A 301 17.68 -5.75 4.12
CA LEU A 301 18.47 -5.53 2.90
C LEU A 301 18.94 -4.08 2.75
N ILE A 302 18.18 -3.10 3.25
CA ILE A 302 18.62 -1.70 3.31
C ILE A 302 19.81 -1.56 4.27
N ARG A 303 19.70 -2.12 5.49
CA ARG A 303 20.76 -2.06 6.50
C ARG A 303 22.06 -2.70 6.02
N GLU A 304 21.96 -3.78 5.25
CA GLU A 304 23.12 -4.46 4.65
C GLU A 304 23.62 -3.84 3.34
N GLY A 305 22.96 -2.79 2.83
CA GLY A 305 23.34 -2.18 1.54
C GLY A 305 23.08 -3.06 0.31
N LEU A 306 22.24 -4.09 0.45
CA LEU A 306 21.93 -5.06 -0.61
C LEU A 306 20.62 -4.74 -1.37
N ARG A 307 19.77 -3.84 -0.85
CA ARG A 307 18.42 -3.61 -1.40
C ARG A 307 18.42 -3.10 -2.85
N THR A 308 19.43 -2.36 -3.28
CA THR A 308 19.55 -1.88 -4.67
C THR A 308 19.90 -3.01 -5.64
N ARG A 309 20.53 -4.09 -5.17
CA ARG A 309 20.93 -5.24 -6.01
C ARG A 309 19.77 -6.14 -6.37
N VAL A 310 18.63 -6.05 -5.68
CA VAL A 310 17.54 -7.01 -5.81
C VAL A 310 16.17 -6.33 -5.87
N SER A 311 15.24 -6.93 -6.62
CA SER A 311 13.81 -6.63 -6.53
C SER A 311 13.08 -7.69 -5.71
N LEU A 312 12.15 -7.27 -4.85
CA LEU A 312 11.31 -8.18 -4.07
C LEU A 312 9.99 -8.43 -4.80
N VAL A 313 9.63 -9.69 -4.98
CA VAL A 313 8.34 -10.14 -5.53
C VAL A 313 7.66 -10.99 -4.47
N LEU A 314 6.34 -10.90 -4.35
CA LEU A 314 5.57 -11.62 -3.34
C LEU A 314 4.52 -12.50 -4.01
N GLU A 315 4.58 -13.80 -3.76
CA GLU A 315 3.49 -14.75 -3.97
C GLU A 315 2.78 -14.94 -2.64
N THR A 316 1.55 -14.43 -2.52
CA THR A 316 0.82 -14.48 -1.24
C THR A 316 -0.62 -14.94 -1.38
N GLY A 317 -1.05 -15.74 -0.42
CA GLY A 317 -2.45 -16.08 -0.21
C GLY A 317 -3.22 -15.11 0.68
N GLU A 318 -2.59 -14.08 1.24
CA GLU A 318 -3.20 -13.16 2.22
C GLU A 318 -3.79 -11.89 1.57
N ALA A 319 -3.16 -11.39 0.51
CA ALA A 319 -3.52 -10.13 -0.14
C ALA A 319 -4.80 -10.25 -0.98
N ARG A 320 -5.77 -9.37 -0.70
CA ARG A 320 -7.09 -9.35 -1.38
C ARG A 320 -7.73 -7.97 -1.45
N GLU A 321 -7.45 -7.10 -0.48
CA GLU A 321 -7.94 -5.72 -0.46
C GLU A 321 -6.91 -4.74 -1.04
N VAL A 322 -7.40 -3.62 -1.59
CA VAL A 322 -6.56 -2.49 -2.05
C VAL A 322 -5.57 -2.06 -0.96
N HIS A 323 -6.03 -2.00 0.29
CA HIS A 323 -5.19 -1.62 1.42
C HIS A 323 -4.00 -2.58 1.63
N HIS A 324 -4.20 -3.90 1.43
CA HIS A 324 -3.13 -4.89 1.54
C HIS A 324 -2.06 -4.63 0.48
N PHE A 325 -2.47 -4.43 -0.79
CA PHE A 325 -1.54 -4.12 -1.87
C PHE A 325 -0.77 -2.81 -1.62
N CYS A 326 -1.44 -1.76 -1.12
CA CYS A 326 -0.80 -0.49 -0.79
C CYS A 326 0.30 -0.68 0.27
N LEU A 327 0.04 -1.41 1.34
CA LEU A 327 1.01 -1.67 2.40
C LEU A 327 2.19 -2.49 1.87
N LEU A 328 1.94 -3.59 1.18
CA LEU A 328 2.99 -4.45 0.63
C LEU A 328 3.94 -3.68 -0.30
N ILE A 329 3.40 -2.82 -1.16
CA ILE A 329 4.20 -1.95 -2.03
C ILE A 329 4.92 -0.87 -1.21
N GLY A 330 4.20 -0.21 -0.29
CA GLY A 330 4.74 0.83 0.58
C GLY A 330 5.88 0.37 1.49
N TYR A 331 5.96 -0.93 1.81
CA TYR A 331 7.06 -1.56 2.53
C TYR A 331 8.04 -2.32 1.64
N GLY A 332 8.02 -2.08 0.32
CA GLY A 332 9.15 -2.40 -0.55
C GLY A 332 8.95 -3.54 -1.55
N VAL A 333 7.77 -4.17 -1.63
CA VAL A 333 7.48 -5.13 -2.71
C VAL A 333 7.45 -4.42 -4.07
N SER A 334 8.01 -5.11 -5.05
CA SER A 334 8.04 -4.67 -6.44
C SER A 334 6.87 -5.20 -7.27
N ALA A 335 6.52 -6.47 -7.10
CA ALA A 335 5.34 -7.05 -7.71
C ALA A 335 4.67 -8.10 -6.78
N ILE A 336 3.35 -8.23 -6.86
CA ILE A 336 2.52 -9.07 -5.98
C ILE A 336 1.66 -10.01 -6.82
N ASN A 337 1.70 -11.30 -6.52
CA ASN A 337 0.80 -12.31 -7.06
C ASN A 337 -0.14 -12.82 -5.94
N PRO A 338 -1.42 -12.37 -5.91
CA PRO A 338 -2.40 -12.77 -4.92
C PRO A 338 -3.10 -14.08 -5.30
N TYR A 339 -2.37 -15.20 -5.27
CA TYR A 339 -2.82 -16.45 -5.88
C TYR A 339 -4.12 -17.01 -5.26
N VAL A 340 -4.31 -16.94 -3.93
CA VAL A 340 -5.54 -17.43 -3.27
C VAL A 340 -6.74 -16.57 -3.63
N ALA A 341 -6.57 -15.26 -3.87
CA ALA A 341 -7.66 -14.41 -4.33
C ALA A 341 -8.15 -14.84 -5.73
N PHE A 342 -7.24 -15.21 -6.63
CA PHE A 342 -7.60 -15.74 -7.94
C PHE A 342 -8.27 -17.12 -7.84
N GLU A 343 -7.72 -18.03 -7.03
CA GLU A 343 -8.32 -19.36 -6.82
C GLU A 343 -9.70 -19.26 -6.14
N THR A 344 -9.91 -18.27 -5.26
CA THR A 344 -11.21 -17.97 -4.64
C THR A 344 -12.24 -17.57 -5.68
N ILE A 345 -11.89 -16.66 -6.60
CA ILE A 345 -12.79 -16.27 -7.69
C ILE A 345 -13.11 -17.44 -8.61
N ASP A 346 -12.12 -18.27 -8.94
CA ASP A 346 -12.34 -19.45 -9.76
C ASP A 346 -13.33 -20.43 -9.09
N GLY A 347 -13.19 -20.63 -7.76
CA GLY A 347 -14.17 -21.36 -6.95
C GLY A 347 -15.56 -20.73 -6.99
N MET A 348 -15.67 -19.40 -6.84
CA MET A 348 -16.96 -18.69 -6.89
C MET A 348 -17.65 -18.79 -8.25
N ILE A 349 -16.90 -18.82 -9.35
CA ILE A 349 -17.44 -19.02 -10.70
C ILE A 349 -17.93 -20.45 -10.86
N ARG A 350 -17.15 -21.43 -10.41
CA ARG A 350 -17.51 -22.86 -10.42
C ARG A 350 -18.78 -23.15 -9.62
N ASP A 351 -18.95 -22.49 -8.48
CA ASP A 351 -20.12 -22.61 -7.61
C ASP A 351 -21.33 -21.77 -8.08
N GLU A 352 -21.27 -21.16 -9.28
CA GLU A 352 -22.29 -20.28 -9.86
C GLU A 352 -22.65 -19.06 -8.99
N ARG A 353 -21.81 -18.73 -7.99
CA ARG A 353 -21.95 -17.52 -7.15
C ARG A 353 -21.53 -16.25 -7.90
N LEU A 354 -20.65 -16.40 -8.88
CA LEU A 354 -20.23 -15.35 -9.79
C LEU A 354 -20.58 -15.74 -11.23
N THR A 355 -21.63 -15.13 -11.78
CA THR A 355 -22.12 -15.46 -13.12
C THR A 355 -21.69 -14.43 -14.16
N ASN A 356 -21.76 -14.80 -15.44
CA ASN A 356 -21.51 -13.94 -16.61
C ASN A 356 -20.07 -13.42 -16.76
N ILE A 357 -19.07 -14.12 -16.20
CA ILE A 357 -17.66 -13.78 -16.36
C ILE A 357 -16.79 -15.04 -16.37
N ASP A 358 -15.80 -15.08 -17.26
CA ASP A 358 -14.80 -16.16 -17.27
C ASP A 358 -13.66 -15.88 -16.27
N ALA A 359 -13.01 -16.93 -15.77
CA ALA A 359 -11.96 -16.82 -14.75
C ALA A 359 -10.79 -15.93 -15.19
N ARG A 360 -10.43 -15.93 -16.49
CA ARG A 360 -9.33 -15.14 -17.01
C ARG A 360 -9.65 -13.65 -17.03
N THR A 361 -10.87 -13.28 -17.46
CA THR A 361 -11.36 -11.90 -17.40
C THR A 361 -11.51 -11.44 -15.96
N ALA A 362 -12.01 -12.30 -15.07
CA ALA A 362 -12.14 -11.98 -13.64
C ALA A 362 -10.78 -11.70 -12.97
N CYS A 363 -9.75 -12.49 -13.27
CA CYS A 363 -8.38 -12.26 -12.79
C CYS A 363 -7.82 -10.91 -13.30
N LYS A 364 -8.00 -10.60 -14.59
CA LYS A 364 -7.59 -9.32 -15.17
C LYS A 364 -8.32 -8.14 -14.52
N ASN A 365 -9.61 -8.29 -14.24
CA ASN A 365 -10.40 -7.27 -13.56
C ASN A 365 -9.92 -7.03 -12.13
N ILE A 366 -9.55 -8.07 -11.38
CA ILE A 366 -8.92 -7.91 -10.06
C ILE A 366 -7.60 -7.14 -10.17
N VAL A 367 -6.71 -7.52 -11.10
CA VAL A 367 -5.43 -6.81 -11.31
C VAL A 367 -5.67 -5.33 -11.59
N LYS A 368 -6.63 -5.03 -12.47
CA LYS A 368 -7.03 -3.66 -12.80
C LYS A 368 -7.61 -2.92 -11.60
N ALA A 369 -8.52 -3.53 -10.85
CA ALA A 369 -9.18 -2.94 -9.69
C ALA A 369 -8.18 -2.63 -8.57
N ALA A 370 -7.33 -3.61 -8.25
CA ALA A 370 -6.27 -3.47 -7.25
C ALA A 370 -5.29 -2.36 -7.66
N THR A 371 -4.87 -2.33 -8.92
CA THR A 371 -3.92 -1.31 -9.38
C THR A 371 -4.53 0.09 -9.34
N LYS A 372 -5.75 0.26 -9.85
CA LYS A 372 -6.46 1.55 -9.77
C LYS A 372 -6.68 1.99 -8.33
N GLY A 373 -6.98 1.06 -7.43
CA GLY A 373 -7.08 1.33 -6.00
C GLY A 373 -5.76 1.83 -5.40
N VAL A 374 -4.63 1.19 -5.75
CA VAL A 374 -3.29 1.64 -5.31
C VAL A 374 -2.98 3.05 -5.82
N ILE A 375 -3.24 3.32 -7.11
CA ILE A 375 -3.02 4.66 -7.71
C ILE A 375 -3.90 5.70 -7.00
N LYS A 376 -5.15 5.36 -6.68
CA LYS A 376 -6.06 6.24 -5.93
C LYS A 376 -5.51 6.54 -4.53
N VAL A 377 -4.98 5.55 -3.83
CA VAL A 377 -4.42 5.74 -2.48
C VAL A 377 -3.16 6.60 -2.51
N MET A 378 -2.21 6.33 -3.42
CA MET A 378 -1.00 7.16 -3.53
C MET A 378 -1.32 8.61 -3.92
N ALA A 379 -2.35 8.81 -4.74
CA ALA A 379 -2.82 10.14 -5.13
C ALA A 379 -3.38 10.95 -3.95
N LYS A 380 -3.87 10.32 -2.88
CA LYS A 380 -4.26 11.02 -1.62
C LYS A 380 -3.09 11.74 -0.96
N MET A 381 -1.86 11.30 -1.19
CA MET A 381 -0.63 11.96 -0.73
C MET A 381 0.00 12.86 -1.81
N GLY A 382 -0.63 12.98 -2.98
CA GLY A 382 -0.06 13.69 -4.13
C GLY A 382 1.12 12.98 -4.77
N ILE A 383 1.22 11.65 -4.62
CA ILE A 383 2.26 10.83 -5.24
C ILE A 383 1.76 10.38 -6.62
N SER A 384 2.59 10.61 -7.65
CA SER A 384 2.23 10.36 -9.06
C SER A 384 2.77 9.05 -9.63
N ALA A 385 3.82 8.45 -9.07
CA ALA A 385 4.41 7.23 -9.60
C ALA A 385 4.57 6.17 -8.50
N ILE A 386 4.24 4.92 -8.84
CA ILE A 386 4.33 3.81 -7.91
C ILE A 386 5.77 3.53 -7.45
N GLN A 387 6.75 3.85 -8.30
CA GLN A 387 8.17 3.75 -7.98
C GLN A 387 8.55 4.64 -6.80
N SER A 388 7.94 5.83 -6.69
CA SER A 388 8.14 6.74 -5.55
C SER A 388 7.30 6.35 -4.33
N TYR A 389 6.18 5.64 -4.54
CA TYR A 389 5.36 5.13 -3.44
C TYR A 389 6.00 3.91 -2.75
N ARG A 390 6.77 3.12 -3.49
CA ARG A 390 7.48 1.94 -2.99
C ARG A 390 8.49 2.32 -1.91
N GLY A 391 8.40 1.69 -0.75
CA GLY A 391 9.30 1.95 0.38
C GLY A 391 9.07 3.30 1.06
N ALA A 392 8.08 4.10 0.64
CA ALA A 392 7.83 5.43 1.20
C ALA A 392 7.13 5.40 2.56
N GLN A 393 6.57 4.25 2.97
CA GLN A 393 5.89 4.07 4.26
C GLN A 393 4.85 5.16 4.57
N VAL A 394 3.92 5.40 3.64
CA VAL A 394 2.87 6.44 3.77
C VAL A 394 1.74 5.95 4.70
N PHE A 395 2.11 5.47 5.88
CA PHE A 395 1.22 4.83 6.84
C PHE A 395 1.58 5.21 8.28
N GLU A 396 0.60 5.11 9.16
CA GLU A 396 0.77 5.18 10.61
C GLU A 396 0.32 3.86 11.23
N ALA A 397 1.13 3.30 12.12
CA ALA A 397 0.77 2.14 12.92
C ALA A 397 0.01 2.58 14.17
N VAL A 398 -1.05 1.84 14.51
CA VAL A 398 -1.85 2.06 15.71
C VAL A 398 -2.00 0.73 16.43
N GLY A 399 -1.41 0.63 17.63
CA GLY A 399 -1.47 -0.57 18.46
C GLY A 399 -0.35 -1.58 18.20
N LEU A 400 0.77 -1.16 17.60
CA LEU A 400 1.99 -1.97 17.49
C LEU A 400 3.07 -1.43 18.43
N ARG A 401 3.72 -2.33 19.15
CA ARG A 401 4.80 -1.97 20.07
C ARG A 401 6.05 -1.50 19.32
N GLN A 402 6.80 -0.58 19.92
CA GLN A 402 7.92 0.12 19.26
C GLN A 402 9.06 -0.83 18.85
N ASP A 403 9.31 -1.91 19.59
CA ASP A 403 10.30 -2.94 19.24
C ASP A 403 9.99 -3.64 17.91
N VAL A 404 8.72 -3.93 17.63
CA VAL A 404 8.29 -4.50 16.34
C VAL A 404 8.49 -3.50 15.21
N ILE A 405 8.17 -2.23 15.47
CA ILE A 405 8.35 -1.14 14.50
C ILE A 405 9.83 -0.94 14.18
N ASP A 406 10.69 -0.81 15.19
CA ASP A 406 12.11 -0.56 15.00
C ASP A 406 12.78 -1.69 14.20
N GLU A 407 12.40 -2.94 14.47
CA GLU A 407 13.01 -4.11 13.84
C GLU A 407 12.50 -4.36 12.41
N TYR A 408 11.18 -4.28 12.18
CA TYR A 408 10.52 -4.74 10.95
C TYR A 408 9.91 -3.62 10.10
N PHE A 409 9.53 -2.48 10.68
CA PHE A 409 8.83 -1.37 10.02
C PHE A 409 9.53 -0.03 10.33
N THR A 410 10.86 -0.03 10.33
CA THR A 410 11.68 1.06 10.87
C THR A 410 11.25 2.40 10.29
N TRP A 411 11.13 3.43 11.14
CA TRP A 411 10.67 4.81 10.84
C TRP A 411 9.15 5.01 10.69
N THR A 412 8.34 3.96 10.83
CA THR A 412 6.88 4.13 10.88
C THR A 412 6.45 4.72 12.22
N SER A 413 5.57 5.72 12.20
CA SER A 413 5.00 6.28 13.44
C SER A 413 4.09 5.27 14.13
N SER A 414 4.32 5.03 15.42
CA SER A 414 3.43 4.25 16.29
C SER A 414 3.25 4.95 17.64
N ARG A 415 2.36 5.94 17.67
CA ARG A 415 2.14 6.78 18.87
C ARG A 415 1.43 6.04 20.00
N VAL A 416 0.60 5.07 19.62
CA VAL A 416 -0.11 4.19 20.54
C VAL A 416 0.52 2.82 20.40
N GLY A 417 1.36 2.45 21.37
CA GLY A 417 1.93 1.11 21.46
C GLY A 417 0.83 0.05 21.64
N GLY A 418 1.20 -1.22 21.53
CA GLY A 418 0.24 -2.29 21.74
C GLY A 418 0.90 -3.66 21.63
N ILE A 419 0.48 -4.42 20.63
CA ILE A 419 0.87 -5.82 20.50
C ILE A 419 2.32 -5.99 20.05
N GLY A 420 2.91 -7.10 20.48
CA GLY A 420 4.22 -7.57 20.08
C GLY A 420 4.16 -8.76 19.11
N MET A 421 5.32 -9.36 18.85
CA MET A 421 5.45 -10.56 18.02
C MET A 421 4.68 -11.76 18.58
N ASP A 422 4.51 -11.83 19.89
CA ASP A 422 3.76 -12.85 20.62
C ASP A 422 2.29 -12.92 20.18
N VAL A 423 1.62 -11.76 20.16
CA VAL A 423 0.22 -11.67 19.74
C VAL A 423 0.08 -11.83 18.23
N ILE A 424 0.99 -11.25 17.43
CA ILE A 424 0.99 -11.43 15.97
C ILE A 424 1.07 -12.93 15.62
N ALA A 425 1.99 -13.66 16.26
CA ALA A 425 2.10 -15.10 16.08
C ALA A 425 0.83 -15.82 16.55
N GLN A 426 0.27 -15.44 17.70
CA GLN A 426 -0.94 -16.05 18.22
C GLN A 426 -2.16 -15.86 17.30
N GLU A 427 -2.36 -14.68 16.72
CA GLU A 427 -3.45 -14.42 15.76
C GLU A 427 -3.34 -15.34 14.52
N VAL A 428 -2.12 -15.53 14.01
CA VAL A 428 -1.85 -16.47 12.92
C VAL A 428 -2.17 -17.91 13.34
N LEU A 429 -1.72 -18.33 14.52
CA LEU A 429 -1.96 -19.68 15.03
C LEU A 429 -3.44 -19.95 15.29
N VAL A 430 -4.21 -18.96 15.73
CA VAL A 430 -5.67 -19.07 15.91
C VAL A 430 -6.36 -19.34 14.57
N ARG A 431 -6.02 -18.57 13.52
CA ARG A 431 -6.54 -18.80 12.16
C ARG A 431 -6.11 -20.15 11.61
N HIS A 432 -4.85 -20.52 11.80
CA HIS A 432 -4.29 -21.79 11.35
C HIS A 432 -4.98 -23.00 12.01
N ARG A 433 -5.20 -22.97 13.33
CA ARG A 433 -5.93 -24.03 14.04
C ARG A 433 -7.39 -24.13 13.59
N ALA A 434 -8.02 -23.01 13.25
CA ALA A 434 -9.37 -23.02 12.68
C ALA A 434 -9.41 -23.66 11.27
N ALA A 435 -8.35 -23.49 10.48
CA ALA A 435 -8.21 -24.13 9.17
C ALA A 435 -7.90 -25.63 9.25
N PHE A 436 -7.12 -26.06 10.25
CA PHE A 436 -6.68 -27.44 10.44
C PHE A 436 -7.10 -28.01 11.80
N PRO A 437 -8.41 -28.22 12.04
CA PRO A 437 -8.89 -28.74 13.31
C PRO A 437 -8.43 -30.19 13.55
N GLU A 438 -8.23 -30.55 14.82
CA GLU A 438 -7.82 -31.91 15.20
C GLU A 438 -8.86 -32.97 14.86
N ARG A 439 -10.14 -32.59 14.94
CA ARG A 439 -11.29 -33.40 14.53
C ARG A 439 -11.87 -32.80 13.26
N ARG A 440 -11.99 -33.62 12.21
CA ARG A 440 -12.74 -33.25 11.00
C ARG A 440 -14.21 -33.15 11.39
N THR A 441 -14.75 -31.94 11.34
CA THR A 441 -16.19 -31.71 11.44
C THR A 441 -16.74 -31.58 10.03
N ASP A 442 -17.83 -32.28 9.72
CA ASP A 442 -18.53 -32.10 8.45
C ASP A 442 -19.10 -30.67 8.36
N GLY A 443 -18.94 -30.01 7.21
CA GLY A 443 -19.52 -28.68 6.97
C GLY A 443 -18.64 -27.47 7.32
N HIS A 444 -17.32 -27.55 7.08
CA HIS A 444 -16.50 -26.33 7.12
C HIS A 444 -16.99 -25.36 6.03
N ALA A 445 -17.33 -24.14 6.45
CA ALA A 445 -17.63 -23.02 5.59
C ALA A 445 -16.79 -21.83 6.04
N LEU A 446 -16.63 -20.82 5.18
CA LEU A 446 -15.97 -19.59 5.58
C LEU A 446 -16.73 -18.91 6.72
N PRO A 447 -16.02 -18.30 7.68
CA PRO A 447 -16.65 -17.42 8.65
C PRO A 447 -17.46 -16.34 7.92
N VAL A 448 -18.65 -16.03 8.45
CA VAL A 448 -19.57 -15.05 7.83
C VAL A 448 -18.93 -13.66 7.71
N GLY A 449 -17.97 -13.33 8.58
CA GLY A 449 -17.38 -12.00 8.71
C GLY A 449 -18.22 -11.13 9.65
N GLY A 450 -18.32 -9.85 9.33
CA GLY A 450 -19.03 -8.84 10.11
C GLY A 450 -18.12 -7.67 10.50
N LEU A 451 -17.19 -7.30 9.62
CA LEU A 451 -16.32 -6.14 9.74
C LEU A 451 -16.93 -4.93 9.03
N TYR A 452 -17.54 -5.13 7.86
CA TYR A 452 -18.14 -4.04 7.09
C TYR A 452 -19.63 -3.86 7.41
N GLN A 453 -20.31 -4.93 7.82
CA GLN A 453 -21.71 -4.91 8.21
C GLN A 453 -21.93 -5.63 9.53
N TRP A 454 -22.75 -5.03 10.40
CA TRP A 454 -23.12 -5.67 11.66
C TRP A 454 -23.77 -7.05 11.43
N ARG A 455 -23.29 -8.04 12.19
CA ARG A 455 -23.84 -9.40 12.28
C ARG A 455 -23.86 -9.81 13.75
N SER A 456 -24.86 -10.61 14.15
CA SER A 456 -24.99 -11.08 15.54
C SER A 456 -23.77 -11.87 16.04
N ASN A 457 -23.11 -12.63 15.16
CA ASN A 457 -21.92 -13.42 15.47
C ASN A 457 -20.61 -12.80 14.93
N GLY A 458 -20.67 -11.56 14.42
CA GLY A 458 -19.58 -10.88 13.72
C GLY A 458 -18.60 -10.15 14.64
N GLU A 459 -17.93 -9.13 14.09
CA GLU A 459 -17.20 -8.15 14.89
C GLU A 459 -18.19 -7.30 15.69
N PHE A 460 -17.71 -6.72 16.79
CA PHE A 460 -18.52 -5.75 17.51
C PHE A 460 -18.65 -4.45 16.71
N HIS A 461 -19.83 -3.82 16.75
CA HIS A 461 -20.08 -2.48 16.18
C HIS A 461 -20.68 -1.55 17.23
N LEU A 462 -20.17 -0.32 17.30
CA LEU A 462 -20.70 0.72 18.18
C LEU A 462 -22.17 1.05 17.86
N PHE A 463 -22.53 1.08 16.58
CA PHE A 463 -23.92 1.24 16.16
C PHE A 463 -24.51 -0.12 15.79
N ASN A 464 -25.31 -0.66 16.71
CA ASN A 464 -26.04 -1.90 16.51
C ASN A 464 -27.56 -1.64 16.55
N PRO A 465 -28.39 -2.58 16.07
CA PRO A 465 -29.84 -2.38 16.01
C PRO A 465 -30.47 -1.98 17.34
N GLU A 466 -29.92 -2.48 18.46
CA GLU A 466 -30.40 -2.15 19.80
C GLU A 466 -30.07 -0.69 20.17
N SER A 467 -28.83 -0.25 19.98
CA SER A 467 -28.41 1.12 20.30
C SER A 467 -29.19 2.15 19.47
N ILE A 468 -29.38 1.87 18.17
CA ILE A 468 -30.16 2.72 17.26
C ILE A 468 -31.62 2.77 17.68
N HIS A 469 -32.24 1.62 17.99
CA HIS A 469 -33.64 1.57 18.40
C HIS A 469 -33.89 2.38 19.69
N ARG A 470 -33.01 2.24 20.69
CA ARG A 470 -33.11 2.98 21.97
C ARG A 470 -33.00 4.48 21.76
N LEU A 471 -32.05 4.93 20.93
CA LEU A 471 -31.90 6.35 20.61
C LEU A 471 -33.14 6.92 19.91
N GLN A 472 -33.65 6.21 18.89
CA GLN A 472 -34.84 6.65 18.16
C GLN A 472 -36.06 6.74 19.08
N LYS A 473 -36.23 5.78 19.99
CA LYS A 473 -37.33 5.77 20.96
C LYS A 473 -37.22 6.92 21.96
N ALA A 474 -36.01 7.19 22.47
CA ALA A 474 -35.76 8.26 23.42
C ALA A 474 -36.12 9.65 22.83
N VAL A 475 -35.65 9.93 21.61
CA VAL A 475 -35.87 11.22 20.95
C VAL A 475 -37.33 11.39 20.52
N ARG A 476 -37.97 10.34 19.99
CA ARG A 476 -39.40 10.41 19.58
C ARG A 476 -40.35 10.63 20.76
N ASN A 477 -40.05 10.06 21.91
CA ASN A 477 -40.89 10.17 23.10
C ASN A 477 -40.52 11.36 24.00
N GLY A 478 -39.45 12.09 23.69
CA GLY A 478 -38.92 13.14 24.58
C GLY A 478 -38.50 12.64 25.97
N SER A 479 -38.07 11.38 26.08
CA SER A 479 -37.81 10.74 27.38
C SER A 479 -36.32 10.71 27.71
N TYR A 480 -35.92 11.52 28.69
CA TYR A 480 -34.54 11.55 29.19
C TYR A 480 -34.13 10.22 29.86
N THR A 481 -35.06 9.51 30.52
CA THR A 481 -34.78 8.20 31.10
C THR A 481 -34.38 7.18 30.03
N GLN A 482 -35.08 7.16 28.89
CA GLN A 482 -34.71 6.31 27.75
C GLN A 482 -33.39 6.74 27.12
N PHE A 483 -33.08 8.03 27.12
CA PHE A 483 -31.77 8.53 26.68
C PHE A 483 -30.65 8.07 27.62
N ARG A 484 -30.88 8.03 28.94
CA ARG A 484 -29.94 7.46 29.91
C ARG A 484 -29.70 5.96 29.71
N GLU A 485 -30.73 5.20 29.34
CA GLU A 485 -30.55 3.79 28.98
C GLU A 485 -29.66 3.63 27.73
N TYR A 486 -29.90 4.44 26.70
CA TYR A 486 -29.06 4.49 25.51
C TYR A 486 -27.61 4.89 25.84
N SER A 487 -27.41 5.97 26.60
CA SER A 487 -26.07 6.45 26.92
C SER A 487 -25.31 5.46 27.80
N ARG A 488 -25.99 4.80 28.75
CA ARG A 488 -25.42 3.71 29.54
C ARG A 488 -24.99 2.56 28.65
N LEU A 489 -25.83 2.13 27.70
CA LEU A 489 -25.50 1.07 26.75
C LEU A 489 -24.26 1.44 25.92
N ILE A 490 -24.15 2.67 25.40
CA ILE A 490 -22.97 3.12 24.64
C ILE A 490 -21.73 3.23 25.54
N ASN A 491 -21.87 3.71 26.78
CA ASN A 491 -20.74 3.91 27.70
C ASN A 491 -20.21 2.58 28.26
N GLU A 492 -21.09 1.64 28.61
CA GLU A 492 -20.71 0.27 28.99
C GLU A 492 -20.11 -0.47 27.78
N GLN A 493 -20.55 -0.17 26.55
CA GLN A 493 -19.91 -0.67 25.33
C GLN A 493 -18.54 -0.03 25.07
N ALA A 494 -18.30 1.20 25.52
CA ALA A 494 -16.95 1.79 25.51
C ALA A 494 -16.00 1.00 26.43
N THR A 495 -16.52 0.34 27.47
CA THR A 495 -15.77 -0.61 28.32
C THR A 495 -15.41 -1.91 27.58
N ASN A 496 -16.15 -2.30 26.53
CA ASN A 496 -15.76 -3.34 25.57
C ASN A 496 -14.73 -2.84 24.52
N LEU A 497 -14.04 -1.73 24.82
CA LEU A 497 -12.84 -1.23 24.17
C LEU A 497 -12.95 -0.94 22.66
N CYS A 498 -14.08 -0.42 22.18
CA CYS A 498 -14.18 -0.07 20.75
C CYS A 498 -13.27 1.10 20.34
N THR A 499 -12.98 2.01 21.27
CA THR A 499 -12.28 3.27 20.99
C THR A 499 -11.24 3.55 22.06
N LEU A 500 -10.20 4.32 21.74
CA LEU A 500 -9.15 4.71 22.70
C LEU A 500 -9.70 5.47 23.91
N ARG A 501 -10.74 6.30 23.72
CA ARG A 501 -11.39 7.00 24.84
C ARG A 501 -12.04 6.05 25.86
N GLY A 502 -12.40 4.82 25.45
CA GLY A 502 -12.94 3.80 26.34
C GLY A 502 -11.91 3.23 27.32
N LEU A 503 -10.61 3.48 27.08
CA LEU A 503 -9.52 3.13 27.99
C LEU A 503 -9.24 4.21 29.04
N LEU A 504 -9.89 5.38 28.91
CA LEU A 504 -9.70 6.52 29.80
C LEU A 504 -10.84 6.56 30.84
N ASP A 505 -10.50 6.93 32.07
CA ASP A 505 -11.48 7.18 33.13
C ASP A 505 -11.28 8.57 33.72
N PHE A 506 -12.34 9.15 34.27
CA PHE A 506 -12.29 10.44 34.91
C PHE A 506 -11.67 10.32 36.30
N LYS A 507 -10.74 11.23 36.62
CA LYS A 507 -10.23 11.34 37.98
C LYS A 507 -11.31 11.91 38.88
N VAL A 508 -11.67 11.16 39.94
CA VAL A 508 -12.67 11.59 40.93
C VAL A 508 -12.21 12.92 41.58
N SER A 509 -13.13 13.87 41.64
CA SER A 509 -12.98 15.21 42.24
C SER A 509 -14.26 15.56 43.00
N ASP A 510 -14.24 16.62 43.80
CA ASP A 510 -15.41 17.11 44.54
C ASP A 510 -16.54 17.47 43.57
N SER A 511 -17.73 16.89 43.79
CA SER A 511 -18.92 17.15 42.98
C SER A 511 -19.56 18.47 43.38
N ILE A 512 -19.97 19.27 42.39
CA ILE A 512 -20.79 20.46 42.59
C ILE A 512 -22.29 20.14 42.39
N PRO A 513 -23.20 20.91 43.00
CA PRO A 513 -24.62 20.87 42.67
C PRO A 513 -24.86 21.07 41.16
N LEU A 514 -25.87 20.40 40.59
CA LEU A 514 -26.21 20.50 39.17
C LEU A 514 -26.62 21.94 38.78
N GLU A 515 -27.15 22.71 39.73
CA GLU A 515 -27.58 24.10 39.56
C GLU A 515 -26.42 25.07 39.31
N ASP A 516 -25.21 24.70 39.75
CA ASP A 516 -23.98 25.49 39.56
C ASP A 516 -23.29 25.19 38.22
N VAL A 517 -23.81 24.25 37.45
CA VAL A 517 -23.32 23.91 36.11
C VAL A 517 -23.89 24.89 35.08
N GLU A 518 -23.13 25.16 34.02
CA GLU A 518 -23.60 25.97 32.88
C GLU A 518 -24.95 25.49 32.31
N SER A 519 -25.78 26.44 31.87
CA SER A 519 -27.14 26.13 31.40
C SER A 519 -27.11 25.37 30.07
N ILE A 520 -28.22 24.67 29.76
CA ILE A 520 -28.35 23.90 28.52
C ILE A 520 -28.17 24.83 27.30
N GLU A 521 -28.70 26.06 27.35
CA GLU A 521 -28.58 27.05 26.28
C GLU A 521 -27.14 27.53 26.05
N SER A 522 -26.27 27.41 27.06
CA SER A 522 -24.84 27.72 26.93
C SER A 522 -24.04 26.55 26.35
N ILE A 523 -24.48 25.32 26.60
CA ILE A 523 -23.80 24.09 26.15
C ILE A 523 -24.14 23.75 24.69
N VAL A 524 -25.42 23.91 24.30
CA VAL A 524 -25.99 23.40 23.03
C VAL A 524 -25.75 24.31 21.84
#